data_AF-A0A0R3S9F8-F1
#
_entry.id   AF-A0A0R3S9F8-F1
#
_cell.length_a   1.000
_cell.length_b   1.000
_cell.length_c   1.000
_cell.angle_alpha   90.00
_cell.angle_beta   90.00
_cell.angle_gamma   90.00
#
_symmetry.space_group_name_H-M   'P 1'
#
loop_
_entity.id
_entity.type
_entity.pdbx_description
1 polymer ?
#
loop_
_entity_poly.entity_id
_entity_poly.type
_entity_poly.pdbx_seq_one_letter_code
_entity_poly.pdbx_strand_id
1 'polypeptide(L)'
;MNQRHLIFDVAYTSVLKRAIKFCHIALDELNLLWIPTVNTQINTKLLKYIFRNRSWRLNERMLGALQGMSKEDSFTKFGKCQVKLWTTSFDIPPPESICTGPKPLEFDSRYAHLDINLLPKTESMKDTIERVLPFWHDEIVPSIKKGKRILVIAHLNSIRALIKHIDNVPNDKVMDIDIPTGIPLVYELQASLVPVRKYYLADTSEIAPLLAKSIIPDTECLRDVHKRVLPFWCDEIVPAIKEGNRVLIVTHESVLRALIKYLNEISDEIIADINVPPCTPLVYEFNEHMRPIRYYYLTKEEQNKQQTNTLGHA
;
A
#
# COMPACT_ATOMS: atom_id res chain seq x y z
N MET A 1 15.77 7.69 -9.65
CA MET A 1 15.76 9.10 -9.17
C MET A 1 17.12 9.79 -9.26
N ASN A 2 18.26 9.09 -9.27
CA ASN A 2 19.61 9.68 -9.27
C ASN A 2 20.06 10.48 -10.52
N GLN A 3 19.30 10.48 -11.62
CA GLN A 3 19.76 11.10 -12.87
C GLN A 3 19.48 12.62 -12.99
N ARG A 4 18.76 13.25 -12.05
CA ARG A 4 18.38 14.68 -12.16
C ARG A 4 18.69 15.59 -10.95
N HIS A 5 19.50 15.14 -9.98
CA HIS A 5 19.92 15.95 -8.82
C HIS A 5 18.79 16.78 -8.18
N LEU A 6 17.64 16.17 -7.91
CA LEU A 6 16.54 16.85 -7.22
C LEU A 6 16.93 17.04 -5.76
N ILE A 7 16.76 18.26 -5.28
CA ILE A 7 16.99 18.61 -3.89
C ILE A 7 15.66 19.11 -3.32
N PHE A 8 15.33 18.65 -2.11
CA PHE A 8 14.13 19.05 -1.40
C PHE A 8 14.52 19.64 -0.05
N ASP A 9 13.79 20.66 0.38
CA ASP A 9 14.04 21.33 1.66
C ASP A 9 13.05 20.84 2.74
N VAL A 10 11.89 20.30 2.31
CA VAL A 10 10.85 19.73 3.18
C VAL A 10 10.14 18.58 2.45
N ALA A 11 9.84 17.50 3.17
CA ALA A 11 8.99 16.43 2.67
C ALA A 11 7.74 16.26 3.55
N TYR A 12 6.56 16.30 2.93
CA TYR A 12 5.26 16.08 3.58
C TYR A 12 4.74 14.67 3.29
N THR A 13 4.21 13.99 4.31
CA THR A 13 3.59 12.67 4.15
C THR A 13 2.38 12.49 5.06
N SER A 14 1.70 11.36 4.89
CA SER A 14 0.56 10.96 5.73
C SER A 14 1.02 10.32 7.06
N VAL A 15 0.08 9.95 7.94
CA VAL A 15 0.39 9.16 9.15
C VAL A 15 0.31 7.63 8.91
N LEU A 16 0.16 7.19 7.65
CA LEU A 16 0.06 5.78 7.28
C LEU A 16 1.43 5.22 6.88
N LYS A 17 1.77 4.05 7.45
CA LYS A 17 3.09 3.41 7.33
C LYS A 17 3.61 3.28 5.90
N ARG A 18 2.75 3.01 4.91
CA ARG A 18 3.16 2.80 3.51
C ARG A 18 3.75 4.06 2.88
N ALA A 19 3.13 5.22 3.12
CA ALA A 19 3.61 6.49 2.59
C ALA A 19 4.86 6.96 3.36
N ILE A 20 4.90 6.73 4.68
CA ILE A 20 6.07 7.04 5.50
C ILE A 20 7.30 6.23 5.05
N LYS A 21 7.14 4.90 4.88
CA LYS A 21 8.22 4.04 4.40
C LYS A 21 8.70 4.45 3.01
N PHE A 22 7.76 4.71 2.09
CA PHE A 22 8.11 5.17 0.75
C PHE A 22 8.84 6.54 0.79
N CYS A 23 8.41 7.45 1.67
CA CYS A 23 9.09 8.72 1.87
C CYS A 23 10.52 8.55 2.35
N HIS A 24 10.76 7.62 3.29
CA HIS A 24 12.11 7.34 3.76
C HIS A 24 12.98 6.74 2.64
N ILE A 25 12.47 5.77 1.89
CA ILE A 25 13.19 5.18 0.74
C ILE A 25 13.54 6.26 -0.28
N ALA A 26 12.59 7.11 -0.67
CA ALA A 26 12.82 8.17 -1.64
C ALA A 26 13.88 9.18 -1.17
N LEU A 27 13.91 9.50 0.13
CA LEU A 27 14.90 10.43 0.68
C LEU A 27 16.27 9.78 0.88
N ASP A 28 16.32 8.49 1.18
CA ASP A 28 17.56 7.72 1.25
C ASP A 28 18.24 7.69 -0.12
N GLU A 29 17.48 7.35 -1.16
CA GLU A 29 17.94 7.36 -2.55
C GLU A 29 18.45 8.74 -3.03
N LEU A 30 17.93 9.82 -2.44
CA LEU A 30 18.35 11.19 -2.75
C LEU A 30 19.48 11.70 -1.84
N ASN A 31 19.94 10.90 -0.86
CA ASN A 31 20.85 11.33 0.21
C ASN A 31 20.33 12.54 1.02
N LEU A 32 19.01 12.60 1.23
CA LEU A 32 18.29 13.68 1.91
C LEU A 32 17.60 13.22 3.19
N LEU A 33 18.02 12.12 3.83
CA LEU A 33 17.40 11.65 5.08
C LEU A 33 17.43 12.69 6.23
N TRP A 34 18.35 13.64 6.18
CA TRP A 34 18.47 14.74 7.15
C TRP A 34 17.38 15.79 6.99
N ILE A 35 16.66 15.84 5.86
CA ILE A 35 15.61 16.84 5.68
C ILE A 35 14.42 16.52 6.59
N PRO A 36 13.71 17.54 7.09
CA PRO A 36 12.58 17.33 7.97
C PRO A 36 11.47 16.46 7.35
N THR A 37 11.39 15.18 7.72
CA THR A 37 10.18 14.33 7.57
C THR A 37 9.47 14.12 8.91
N VAL A 38 10.23 14.30 9.99
CA VAL A 38 9.85 14.22 11.40
C VAL A 38 10.65 15.30 12.10
N ASN A 39 10.22 16.56 12.08
CA ASN A 39 10.87 17.51 12.97
C ASN A 39 10.29 17.39 14.37
N THR A 40 10.92 16.48 15.10
CA THR A 40 11.16 16.54 16.53
C THR A 40 11.76 17.91 16.88
N GLN A 41 10.95 18.96 16.93
CA GLN A 41 11.24 20.09 17.81
C GLN A 41 10.58 19.79 19.14
N ILE A 42 11.33 19.07 19.98
CA ILE A 42 11.08 19.02 21.41
C ILE A 42 11.54 20.36 21.96
N ASN A 43 10.60 21.28 22.15
CA ASN A 43 10.71 22.32 23.18
C ASN A 43 9.33 22.54 23.79
N THR A 44 9.23 22.16 25.07
CA THR A 44 8.21 22.25 26.14
C THR A 44 6.80 22.85 25.89
N LYS A 45 6.27 22.73 24.67
CA LYS A 45 4.89 23.04 24.22
C LYS A 45 4.49 21.98 23.15
N LEU A 46 4.63 20.71 23.54
CA LEU A 46 5.43 19.69 22.84
C LEU A 46 4.70 18.77 21.84
N LEU A 47 3.37 18.80 21.72
CA LEU A 47 2.65 17.91 20.78
C LEU A 47 2.39 18.54 19.41
N LYS A 48 2.45 19.88 19.30
CA LYS A 48 2.12 20.59 18.05
C LYS A 48 3.20 20.47 16.97
N TYR A 49 4.44 20.15 17.35
CA TYR A 49 5.59 20.16 16.43
C TYR A 49 5.98 18.77 15.88
N ILE A 50 5.65 17.69 16.60
CA ILE A 50 6.05 16.31 16.23
C ILE A 50 5.45 15.86 14.88
N PHE A 51 4.37 16.50 14.41
CA PHE A 51 3.63 16.12 13.21
C PHE A 51 3.61 17.17 12.10
N ARG A 52 4.45 18.20 12.14
CA ARG A 52 4.32 19.30 11.17
C ARG A 52 4.41 18.85 9.71
N ASN A 53 5.18 17.79 9.46
CA ASN A 53 5.37 17.21 8.13
C ASN A 53 4.63 15.89 7.90
N ARG A 54 3.87 15.41 8.90
CA ARG A 54 3.08 14.18 8.86
C ARG A 54 1.64 14.49 9.25
N SER A 55 0.73 14.48 8.28
CA SER A 55 -0.64 14.92 8.54
C SER A 55 -1.66 13.84 8.20
N TRP A 56 -2.63 13.63 9.09
CA TRP A 56 -3.81 12.82 8.81
C TRP A 56 -4.60 13.36 7.63
N ARG A 57 -4.52 14.67 7.37
CA ARG A 57 -5.12 15.32 6.19
C ARG A 57 -4.55 14.81 4.88
N LEU A 58 -3.36 14.20 4.88
CA LEU A 58 -2.77 13.53 3.72
C LEU A 58 -3.02 12.01 3.71
N ASN A 59 -3.87 11.46 4.58
CA ASN A 59 -4.25 10.04 4.54
C ASN A 59 -5.05 9.71 3.28
N GLU A 60 -5.10 8.42 2.95
CA GLU A 60 -6.01 7.89 1.92
C GLU A 60 -7.47 8.07 2.34
N ARG A 61 -8.38 8.08 1.35
CA ARG A 61 -9.83 8.14 1.55
C ARG A 61 -10.29 7.03 2.50
N MET A 62 -11.07 7.40 3.52
CA MET A 62 -11.69 6.46 4.46
C MET A 62 -12.84 5.73 3.78
N LEU A 63 -12.69 4.44 3.51
CA LEU A 63 -13.70 3.65 2.78
C LEU A 63 -14.83 3.09 3.67
N GLY A 64 -14.89 3.51 4.94
CA GLY A 64 -15.91 3.08 5.89
C GLY A 64 -16.05 1.56 5.96
N ALA A 65 -17.27 1.06 5.76
CA ALA A 65 -17.60 -0.37 5.83
C ALA A 65 -16.87 -1.25 4.78
N LEU A 66 -16.31 -0.67 3.71
CA LEU A 66 -15.54 -1.42 2.72
C LEU A 66 -14.10 -1.71 3.18
N GLN A 67 -13.64 -1.09 4.26
CA GLN A 67 -12.27 -1.22 4.72
C GLN A 67 -11.99 -2.64 5.24
N GLY A 68 -10.96 -3.28 4.68
CA GLY A 68 -10.56 -4.64 5.07
C GLY A 68 -11.34 -5.76 4.37
N MET A 69 -12.33 -5.43 3.53
CA MET A 69 -13.03 -6.42 2.70
C MET A 69 -12.28 -6.66 1.38
N SER A 70 -12.36 -7.88 0.86
CA SER A 70 -11.98 -8.17 -0.53
C SER A 70 -12.98 -7.52 -1.50
N LYS A 71 -12.63 -7.43 -2.78
CA LYS A 71 -13.56 -6.89 -3.80
C LYS A 71 -14.77 -7.80 -3.93
N GLU A 72 -14.55 -9.10 -3.90
CA GLU A 72 -15.53 -10.17 -4.04
C GLU A 72 -16.53 -10.15 -2.87
N ASP A 73 -16.03 -10.02 -1.63
CA ASP A 73 -16.88 -9.91 -0.44
C ASP A 73 -17.71 -8.63 -0.47
N SER A 74 -17.11 -7.52 -0.91
CA SER A 74 -17.81 -6.25 -1.02
C SER A 74 -18.94 -6.31 -2.06
N PHE A 75 -18.71 -6.97 -3.21
CA PHE A 75 -19.71 -7.16 -4.24
C PHE A 75 -20.82 -8.09 -3.80
N THR A 76 -20.49 -9.16 -3.08
CA THR A 76 -21.47 -10.11 -2.54
C THR A 76 -22.35 -9.44 -1.49
N LYS A 77 -21.76 -8.63 -0.60
CA LYS A 77 -22.48 -7.99 0.51
C LYS A 77 -23.32 -6.78 0.08
N PHE A 78 -22.78 -5.93 -0.80
CA PHE A 78 -23.40 -4.64 -1.13
C PHE A 78 -23.86 -4.52 -2.59
N GLY A 79 -23.50 -5.47 -3.45
CA GLY A 79 -23.80 -5.44 -4.88
C GLY A 79 -22.75 -4.66 -5.68
N LYS A 80 -22.40 -5.19 -6.87
CA LYS A 80 -21.38 -4.63 -7.75
C LYS A 80 -21.66 -3.19 -8.18
N CYS A 81 -22.92 -2.88 -8.54
CA CYS A 81 -23.30 -1.53 -8.96
C CYS A 81 -23.13 -0.51 -7.84
N GLN A 82 -23.45 -0.88 -6.60
CA GLN A 82 -23.33 -0.01 -5.44
C GLN A 82 -21.87 0.24 -5.06
N VAL A 83 -21.05 -0.81 -5.02
CA VAL A 83 -19.61 -0.66 -4.76
C VAL A 83 -18.94 0.16 -5.86
N LYS A 84 -19.32 -0.04 -7.12
CA LYS A 84 -18.84 0.81 -8.22
C LYS A 84 -19.24 2.27 -7.99
N LEU A 85 -20.51 2.54 -7.67
CA LEU A 85 -20.99 3.89 -7.39
C LEU A 85 -20.16 4.56 -6.28
N TRP A 86 -19.95 3.91 -5.14
CA TRP A 86 -19.13 4.48 -4.05
C TRP A 86 -17.66 4.66 -4.43
N THR A 87 -17.11 3.76 -5.24
CA THR A 87 -15.70 3.84 -5.62
C THR A 87 -15.42 4.86 -6.71
N THR A 88 -16.40 5.17 -7.56
CA THR A 88 -16.28 6.11 -8.69
C THR A 88 -17.03 7.43 -8.51
N SER A 89 -17.92 7.55 -7.52
CA SER A 89 -18.64 8.80 -7.25
C SER A 89 -17.72 9.84 -6.59
N PHE A 90 -18.00 11.10 -6.88
CA PHE A 90 -17.33 12.25 -6.30
C PHE A 90 -17.81 12.51 -4.86
N ASP A 91 -19.11 12.48 -4.62
CA ASP A 91 -19.77 12.98 -3.42
C ASP A 91 -20.56 11.92 -2.64
N ILE A 92 -20.67 10.69 -3.15
CA ILE A 92 -21.38 9.61 -2.46
C ILE A 92 -20.37 8.74 -1.70
N PRO A 93 -20.28 8.84 -0.36
CA PRO A 93 -19.40 8.00 0.43
C PRO A 93 -19.97 6.56 0.56
N PRO A 94 -19.11 5.56 0.81
CA PRO A 94 -19.56 4.27 1.34
C PRO A 94 -20.25 4.41 2.70
N PRO A 95 -20.97 3.38 3.18
CA PRO A 95 -21.55 3.36 4.52
C PRO A 95 -20.46 3.45 5.60
N GLU A 96 -20.79 4.02 6.75
CA GLU A 96 -19.91 4.03 7.91
C GLU A 96 -19.58 2.59 8.36
N SER A 97 -18.37 2.39 8.90
CA SER A 97 -17.99 1.10 9.44
C SER A 97 -18.87 0.75 10.65
N ILE A 98 -19.55 -0.39 10.58
CA ILE A 98 -20.22 -0.99 11.74
C ILE A 98 -19.13 -1.53 12.67
N CYS A 99 -19.34 -1.50 13.99
CA CYS A 99 -18.38 -1.85 15.05
C CYS A 99 -17.68 -3.24 14.95
N THR A 100 -17.95 -4.02 13.90
CA THR A 100 -17.32 -5.30 13.56
C THR A 100 -16.11 -5.16 12.62
N GLY A 101 -15.75 -3.94 12.19
CA GLY A 101 -14.63 -3.66 11.29
C GLY A 101 -13.28 -3.35 11.98
N PRO A 102 -12.29 -2.81 11.24
CA PRO A 102 -11.05 -2.29 11.82
C PRO A 102 -11.35 -1.31 12.95
N LYS A 103 -10.48 -1.28 13.99
CA LYS A 103 -10.64 -0.35 15.13
C LYS A 103 -10.90 1.07 14.62
N PRO A 104 -11.99 1.74 15.08
CA PRO A 104 -12.27 3.11 14.72
C PRO A 104 -11.08 4.04 15.00
N LEU A 105 -10.92 5.09 14.19
CA LEU A 105 -9.77 6.00 14.28
C LEU A 105 -9.66 6.68 15.65
N GLU A 106 -10.78 6.88 16.35
CA GLU A 106 -10.83 7.44 17.70
C GLU A 106 -10.06 6.63 18.75
N PHE A 107 -9.87 5.32 18.53
CA PHE A 107 -9.11 4.44 19.42
C PHE A 107 -7.64 4.28 19.01
N ASP A 108 -7.22 4.92 17.93
CA ASP A 108 -5.85 4.85 17.45
C ASP A 108 -5.05 6.07 17.96
N SER A 109 -3.97 5.76 18.69
CA SER A 109 -3.13 6.76 19.37
C SER A 109 -2.54 7.81 18.43
N ARG A 110 -2.42 7.52 17.13
CA ARG A 110 -1.97 8.47 16.11
C ARG A 110 -2.91 9.66 15.95
N TYR A 111 -4.19 9.49 16.28
CA TYR A 111 -5.24 10.50 16.14
C TYR A 111 -5.73 11.06 17.48
N ALA A 112 -5.17 10.60 18.61
CA ALA A 112 -5.60 11.00 19.95
C ALA A 112 -5.51 12.51 20.26
N HIS A 113 -4.76 13.27 19.44
CA HIS A 113 -4.60 14.71 19.56
C HIS A 113 -5.64 15.51 18.74
N LEU A 114 -6.51 14.84 17.98
CA LEU A 114 -7.52 15.44 17.13
C LEU A 114 -8.88 15.42 17.83
N ASP A 115 -9.73 16.41 17.50
CA ASP A 115 -11.14 16.34 17.84
C ASP A 115 -11.77 15.13 17.13
N ILE A 116 -12.46 14.29 17.90
CA ILE A 116 -13.14 13.10 17.40
C ILE A 116 -14.12 13.41 16.28
N ASN A 117 -14.74 14.60 16.29
CA ASN A 117 -15.68 15.05 15.25
C ASN A 117 -15.00 15.30 13.90
N LEU A 118 -13.67 15.47 13.88
CA LEU A 118 -12.90 15.63 12.65
C LEU A 118 -12.47 14.28 12.05
N LEU A 119 -12.60 13.18 12.79
CA LEU A 119 -12.18 11.87 12.33
C LEU A 119 -13.24 11.28 11.39
N PRO A 120 -12.88 10.98 10.14
CA PRO A 120 -13.84 10.43 9.21
C PRO A 120 -14.22 8.99 9.60
N LYS A 121 -15.52 8.71 9.65
CA LYS A 121 -16.05 7.35 9.70
C LYS A 121 -16.17 6.72 8.32
N THR A 122 -16.38 7.57 7.32
CA THR A 122 -16.40 7.28 5.89
C THR A 122 -16.13 8.58 5.14
N GLU A 123 -15.63 8.50 3.90
CA GLU A 123 -15.34 9.65 3.06
C GLU A 123 -15.71 9.39 1.60
N SER A 124 -16.29 10.41 0.99
CA SER A 124 -16.35 10.59 -0.46
C SER A 124 -15.05 11.24 -0.97
N MET A 125 -14.92 11.40 -2.30
CA MET A 125 -13.82 12.18 -2.86
C MET A 125 -13.91 13.65 -2.44
N LYS A 126 -15.14 14.20 -2.33
CA LYS A 126 -15.40 15.54 -1.84
C LYS A 126 -14.87 15.75 -0.42
N ASP A 127 -15.20 14.86 0.52
CA ASP A 127 -14.76 14.96 1.92
C ASP A 127 -13.22 14.89 2.03
N THR A 128 -12.61 14.01 1.21
CA THR A 128 -11.16 13.90 1.11
C THR A 128 -10.53 15.23 0.67
N ILE A 129 -11.13 15.92 -0.32
CA ILE A 129 -10.67 17.24 -0.77
C ILE A 129 -10.81 18.27 0.34
N GLU A 130 -11.98 18.33 0.99
CA GLU A 130 -12.26 19.30 2.06
C GLU A 130 -11.27 19.22 3.22
N ARG A 131 -10.76 18.03 3.55
CA ARG A 131 -9.70 17.90 4.56
C ARG A 131 -8.28 18.15 4.04
N VAL A 132 -8.00 17.87 2.77
CA VAL A 132 -6.66 18.04 2.16
C VAL A 132 -6.36 19.52 1.90
N LEU A 133 -7.34 20.30 1.44
CA LEU A 133 -7.13 21.71 1.06
C LEU A 133 -6.62 22.62 2.19
N PRO A 134 -7.12 22.50 3.44
CA PRO A 134 -6.53 23.24 4.55
C PRO A 134 -5.04 22.92 4.74
N PHE A 135 -4.62 21.67 4.58
CA PHE A 135 -3.19 21.32 4.66
C PHE A 135 -2.37 21.94 3.53
N TRP A 136 -2.95 22.01 2.32
CA TRP A 136 -2.33 22.71 1.20
C TRP A 136 -2.15 24.20 1.50
N HIS A 137 -3.20 24.90 1.96
CA HIS A 137 -3.15 26.34 2.21
C HIS A 137 -2.35 26.73 3.46
N ASP A 138 -2.39 25.92 4.52
CA ASP A 138 -1.82 26.27 5.83
C ASP A 138 -0.34 25.85 5.95
N GLU A 139 0.10 24.79 5.26
CA GLU A 139 1.46 24.26 5.39
C GLU A 139 2.24 24.24 4.07
N ILE A 140 1.66 23.71 2.98
CA ILE A 140 2.39 23.56 1.71
C ILE A 140 2.61 24.92 1.05
N VAL A 141 1.55 25.72 0.87
CA VAL A 141 1.62 27.03 0.22
C VAL A 141 2.59 27.99 0.92
N PRO A 142 2.58 28.15 2.26
CA PRO A 142 3.55 28.99 2.95
C PRO A 142 4.99 28.51 2.78
N SER A 143 5.21 27.20 2.66
CA SER A 143 6.54 26.65 2.34
C SER A 143 6.97 26.97 0.91
N ILE A 144 6.07 26.88 -0.09
CA ILE A 144 6.35 27.27 -1.48
C ILE A 144 6.71 28.76 -1.55
N LYS A 145 5.90 29.61 -0.89
CA LYS A 145 6.13 31.07 -0.86
C LYS A 145 7.43 31.48 -0.17
N LYS A 146 8.00 30.61 0.68
CA LYS A 146 9.34 30.79 1.28
C LYS A 146 10.48 30.32 0.36
N GLY A 147 10.18 29.93 -0.89
CA GLY A 147 11.15 29.45 -1.85
C GLY A 147 11.63 28.02 -1.59
N LYS A 148 10.93 27.24 -0.76
CA LYS A 148 11.32 25.86 -0.46
C LYS A 148 10.89 24.91 -1.58
N ARG A 149 11.75 23.95 -1.90
CA ARG A 149 11.46 22.80 -2.75
C ARG A 149 10.80 21.71 -1.92
N ILE A 150 9.61 21.30 -2.33
CA ILE A 150 8.74 20.46 -1.52
C ILE A 150 8.57 19.09 -2.18
N LEU A 151 8.71 18.04 -1.38
CA LEU A 151 8.32 16.68 -1.74
C LEU A 151 7.01 16.34 -1.03
N VAL A 152 6.02 15.81 -1.73
CA VAL A 152 4.78 15.30 -1.13
C VAL A 152 4.64 13.82 -1.48
N ILE A 153 4.61 12.97 -0.45
CA ILE A 153 4.44 11.52 -0.59
C ILE A 153 3.20 11.11 0.20
N ALA A 154 2.11 10.85 -0.52
CA ALA A 154 0.81 10.53 0.07
C ALA A 154 0.16 9.34 -0.66
N HIS A 155 -1.17 9.35 -0.79
CA HIS A 155 -1.94 8.26 -1.38
C HIS A 155 -2.74 8.75 -2.58
N LEU A 156 -3.34 7.81 -3.31
CA LEU A 156 -3.99 8.10 -4.59
C LEU A 156 -5.02 9.21 -4.46
N ASN A 157 -6.00 9.09 -3.55
CA ASN A 157 -7.08 10.10 -3.49
C ASN A 157 -6.61 11.42 -2.83
N SER A 158 -5.63 11.38 -1.92
CA SER A 158 -5.04 12.60 -1.37
C SER A 158 -4.27 13.39 -2.44
N ILE A 159 -3.53 12.70 -3.31
CA ILE A 159 -2.83 13.33 -4.44
C ILE A 159 -3.85 13.78 -5.50
N ARG A 160 -4.89 13.00 -5.81
CA ARG A 160 -5.99 13.46 -6.69
C ARG A 160 -6.63 14.75 -6.19
N ALA A 161 -6.84 14.90 -4.89
CA ALA A 161 -7.37 16.13 -4.30
C ALA A 161 -6.44 17.34 -4.57
N LEU A 162 -5.13 17.16 -4.40
CA LEU A 162 -4.15 18.19 -4.71
C LEU A 162 -4.11 18.51 -6.21
N ILE A 163 -4.07 17.50 -7.08
CA ILE A 163 -4.08 17.69 -8.54
C ILE A 163 -5.34 18.43 -8.97
N LYS A 164 -6.51 18.03 -8.46
CA LYS A 164 -7.78 18.71 -8.75
C LYS A 164 -7.68 20.20 -8.44
N HIS A 165 -7.11 20.55 -7.29
CA HIS A 165 -6.99 21.93 -6.87
C HIS A 165 -5.99 22.72 -7.71
N ILE A 166 -4.79 22.16 -7.95
CA ILE A 166 -3.72 22.83 -8.68
C ILE A 166 -4.09 23.02 -10.16
N ASP A 167 -4.71 22.02 -10.78
CA ASP A 167 -5.09 22.03 -12.19
C ASP A 167 -6.53 22.53 -12.44
N ASN A 168 -7.24 22.95 -11.38
CA ASN A 168 -8.66 23.33 -11.44
C ASN A 168 -9.56 22.28 -12.14
N VAL A 169 -9.33 20.99 -11.86
CA VAL A 169 -10.09 19.90 -12.49
C VAL A 169 -11.56 19.93 -12.01
N PRO A 170 -12.54 19.87 -12.94
CA PRO A 170 -13.95 19.73 -12.60
C PRO A 170 -14.27 18.49 -11.75
N ASN A 171 -15.32 18.55 -10.93
CA ASN A 171 -15.66 17.48 -9.98
C ASN A 171 -15.94 16.13 -10.66
N ASP A 172 -16.58 16.14 -11.82
CA ASP A 172 -16.91 14.98 -12.64
C ASP A 172 -15.68 14.33 -13.30
N LYS A 173 -14.53 15.02 -13.33
CA LYS A 173 -13.28 14.54 -13.94
C LYS A 173 -12.21 14.10 -12.94
N VAL A 174 -12.41 14.33 -11.64
CA VAL A 174 -11.41 14.00 -10.61
C VAL A 174 -11.11 12.50 -10.56
N MET A 175 -12.15 11.68 -10.71
CA MET A 175 -12.05 10.23 -10.64
C MET A 175 -11.41 9.63 -11.90
N ASP A 176 -11.34 10.41 -12.98
CA ASP A 176 -10.66 10.04 -14.22
C ASP A 176 -9.15 10.27 -14.18
N ILE A 177 -8.63 10.93 -13.14
CA ILE A 177 -7.20 11.18 -12.97
C ILE A 177 -6.51 9.87 -12.59
N ASP A 178 -5.73 9.35 -13.54
CA ASP A 178 -4.85 8.19 -13.33
C ASP A 178 -3.47 8.66 -12.87
N ILE A 179 -3.02 8.10 -11.73
CA ILE A 179 -1.76 8.44 -11.11
C ILE A 179 -0.97 7.14 -10.93
N PRO A 180 0.13 6.94 -11.68
CA PRO A 180 0.96 5.76 -11.54
C PRO A 180 1.60 5.73 -10.14
N THR A 181 1.65 4.54 -9.55
CA THR A 181 2.28 4.38 -8.23
C THR A 181 3.79 4.44 -8.35
N GLY A 182 4.43 5.23 -7.50
CA GLY A 182 5.89 5.29 -7.40
C GLY A 182 6.59 6.15 -8.47
N ILE A 183 5.87 6.70 -9.44
CA ILE A 183 6.43 7.63 -10.42
C ILE A 183 6.23 9.07 -9.94
N PRO A 184 7.30 9.87 -9.78
CA PRO A 184 7.17 11.25 -9.33
C PRO A 184 6.48 12.13 -10.36
N LEU A 185 5.49 12.90 -9.91
CA LEU A 185 4.84 13.96 -10.69
C LEU A 185 5.40 15.31 -10.25
N VAL A 186 6.04 16.03 -11.18
CA VAL A 186 6.64 17.34 -10.92
C VAL A 186 5.70 18.44 -11.38
N TYR A 187 5.55 19.45 -10.52
CA TYR A 187 4.90 20.72 -10.81
C TYR A 187 5.92 21.85 -10.73
N GLU A 188 6.01 22.62 -11.81
CA GLU A 188 6.65 23.93 -11.81
C GLU A 188 5.55 24.98 -11.66
N LEU A 189 5.57 25.74 -10.57
CA LEU A 189 4.52 26.71 -10.23
C LEU A 189 5.05 28.14 -10.35
N GLN A 190 4.21 29.06 -10.81
CA GLN A 190 4.47 30.49 -10.72
C GLN A 190 4.39 30.98 -9.26
N ALA A 191 4.80 32.23 -9.01
CA ALA A 191 4.61 32.88 -7.71
C ALA A 191 3.13 32.98 -7.29
N SER A 192 2.22 33.02 -8.27
CA SER A 192 0.76 32.96 -8.09
C SER A 192 0.22 31.55 -7.79
N LEU A 193 1.10 30.54 -7.75
CA LEU A 193 0.80 29.11 -7.60
C LEU A 193 0.05 28.48 -8.79
N VAL A 194 -0.02 29.20 -9.92
CA VAL A 194 -0.54 28.65 -11.18
C VAL A 194 0.53 27.73 -11.79
N PRO A 195 0.17 26.50 -12.22
CA PRO A 195 1.12 25.59 -12.84
C PRO A 195 1.61 26.12 -14.19
N VAL A 196 2.93 26.21 -14.35
CA VAL A 196 3.62 26.47 -15.62
C VAL A 196 3.79 25.18 -16.40
N ARG A 197 4.23 24.13 -15.69
CA ARG A 197 4.55 22.85 -16.29
C ARG A 197 4.23 21.72 -15.31
N LYS A 198 3.76 20.61 -15.88
CA LYS A 198 3.47 19.36 -15.19
C LYS A 198 4.02 18.19 -16.00
N TYR A 199 4.80 17.32 -15.38
CA TYR A 199 5.36 16.14 -16.05
C TYR A 199 5.76 15.04 -15.07
N TYR A 200 5.74 13.79 -15.52
CA TYR A 200 6.26 12.66 -14.75
C TYR A 200 7.77 12.52 -14.94
N LEU A 201 8.47 12.10 -13.88
CA LEU A 201 9.90 11.78 -13.90
C LEU A 201 10.14 10.31 -14.22
N ALA A 202 9.79 9.92 -15.44
CA ALA A 202 10.10 8.63 -16.02
C ALA A 202 10.13 8.77 -17.55
N ASP A 203 10.69 7.79 -18.25
CA ASP A 203 10.69 7.79 -19.70
C ASP A 203 9.29 7.53 -20.25
N THR A 204 8.98 8.10 -21.43
CA THR A 204 7.64 8.00 -22.02
C THR A 204 7.22 6.55 -22.26
N SER A 205 8.18 5.66 -22.56
CA SER A 205 7.98 4.22 -22.70
C SER A 205 7.57 3.52 -21.39
N GLU A 206 8.02 4.01 -20.24
CA GLU A 206 7.68 3.46 -18.92
C GLU A 206 6.31 3.99 -18.43
N ILE A 207 5.98 5.22 -18.77
CA ILE A 207 4.75 5.89 -18.32
C ILE A 207 3.53 5.46 -19.15
N ALA A 208 3.68 5.34 -20.47
CA ALA A 208 2.59 5.03 -21.40
C ALA A 208 1.76 3.78 -20.99
N PRO A 209 2.36 2.62 -20.64
CA PRO A 209 1.59 1.46 -20.20
C PRO A 209 0.89 1.67 -18.86
N LEU A 210 1.44 2.50 -17.96
CA LEU A 210 0.88 2.75 -16.63
C LEU A 210 -0.29 3.75 -16.64
N LEU A 211 -0.35 4.63 -17.64
CA LEU A 211 -1.45 5.58 -17.85
C LEU A 211 -2.54 5.03 -18.79
N ALA A 212 -2.27 3.95 -19.53
CA ALA A 212 -3.27 3.31 -20.37
C ALA A 212 -4.32 2.62 -19.48
N LYS A 213 -5.48 3.28 -19.34
CA LYS A 213 -6.69 2.84 -18.59
C LYS A 213 -7.22 1.43 -18.94
N SER A 214 -6.61 0.74 -19.91
CA SER A 214 -7.03 -0.56 -20.45
C SER A 214 -5.98 -1.66 -20.41
N ILE A 215 -4.86 -1.45 -19.71
CA ILE A 215 -3.87 -2.50 -19.54
C ILE A 215 -3.82 -2.72 -18.03
N ILE A 216 -4.57 -3.73 -17.54
CA ILE A 216 -4.00 -4.55 -16.46
C ILE A 216 -2.59 -4.77 -16.95
N PRO A 217 -1.53 -4.31 -16.25
CA PRO A 217 -0.17 -4.48 -16.72
C PRO A 217 0.00 -5.94 -17.20
N ASP A 218 1.05 -6.26 -17.93
CA ASP A 218 1.58 -7.63 -17.82
C ASP A 218 2.02 -7.84 -16.35
N THR A 219 1.05 -7.86 -15.43
CA THR A 219 1.14 -8.29 -14.06
C THR A 219 1.40 -9.76 -14.20
N GLU A 220 2.53 -10.19 -13.65
CA GLU A 220 2.92 -11.58 -13.57
C GLU A 220 1.70 -12.39 -13.12
N CYS A 221 1.08 -13.13 -14.05
CA CYS A 221 -0.04 -14.00 -13.69
C CYS A 221 0.52 -15.21 -12.96
N LEU A 222 -0.32 -16.00 -12.29
CA LEU A 222 0.17 -17.18 -11.56
C LEU A 222 1.01 -18.13 -12.44
N ARG A 223 0.72 -18.18 -13.75
CA ARG A 223 1.51 -18.92 -14.75
C ARG A 223 2.90 -18.33 -14.96
N ASP A 224 3.05 -17.01 -14.96
CA ASP A 224 4.36 -16.36 -15.12
C ASP A 224 5.19 -16.49 -13.85
N VAL A 225 4.55 -16.37 -12.68
CA VAL A 225 5.16 -16.65 -11.37
C VAL A 225 5.69 -18.10 -11.36
N HIS A 226 4.85 -19.05 -11.78
CA HIS A 226 5.21 -20.46 -11.85
C HIS A 226 6.44 -20.70 -12.74
N LYS A 227 6.50 -20.08 -13.93
CA LYS A 227 7.65 -20.18 -14.84
C LYS A 227 8.96 -19.69 -14.22
N ARG A 228 8.92 -18.66 -13.37
CA ARG A 228 10.12 -18.10 -12.73
C ARG A 228 10.50 -18.82 -11.44
N VAL A 229 9.51 -19.32 -10.69
CA VAL A 229 9.73 -19.96 -9.39
C VAL A 229 10.20 -21.41 -9.52
N LEU A 230 9.72 -22.15 -10.53
CA LEU A 230 10.10 -23.56 -10.69
C LEU A 230 11.60 -23.78 -10.93
N PRO A 231 12.31 -23.01 -11.78
CA PRO A 231 13.75 -23.15 -11.91
C PRO A 231 14.46 -23.00 -10.57
N PHE A 232 14.16 -21.95 -9.80
CA PHE A 232 14.75 -21.75 -8.48
C PHE A 232 14.40 -22.88 -7.49
N TRP A 233 13.17 -23.39 -7.52
CA TRP A 233 12.78 -24.56 -6.72
C TRP A 233 13.61 -25.81 -7.07
N CYS A 234 13.75 -26.11 -8.35
CA CYS A 234 14.47 -27.29 -8.83
C CYS A 234 15.99 -27.19 -8.65
N ASP A 235 16.55 -26.00 -8.88
CA ASP A 235 18.00 -25.79 -8.95
C ASP A 235 18.61 -25.50 -7.58
N GLU A 236 17.87 -24.88 -6.66
CA GLU A 236 18.39 -24.44 -5.36
C GLU A 236 17.72 -25.15 -4.18
N ILE A 237 16.39 -25.24 -4.18
CA ILE A 237 15.64 -25.75 -3.03
C ILE A 237 15.65 -27.28 -2.95
N VAL A 238 15.42 -27.96 -4.08
CA VAL A 238 15.41 -29.42 -4.14
C VAL A 238 16.76 -30.03 -3.73
N PRO A 239 17.92 -29.56 -4.22
CA PRO A 239 19.22 -30.07 -3.77
C PRO A 239 19.43 -29.87 -2.27
N ALA A 240 19.11 -28.68 -1.74
CA ALA A 240 19.24 -28.41 -0.31
C ALA A 240 18.41 -29.38 0.55
N ILE A 241 17.18 -29.71 0.14
CA ILE A 241 16.34 -30.70 0.84
C ILE A 241 16.95 -32.10 0.74
N LYS A 242 17.47 -32.50 -0.42
CA LYS A 242 18.11 -33.82 -0.62
C LYS A 242 19.40 -34.00 0.19
N GLU A 243 20.11 -32.91 0.49
CA GLU A 243 21.25 -32.90 1.40
C GLU A 243 20.84 -33.04 2.88
N GLY A 244 19.55 -33.09 3.17
CA GLY A 244 19.00 -33.23 4.52
C GLY A 244 18.69 -31.91 5.22
N ASN A 245 18.78 -30.77 4.51
CA ASN A 245 18.47 -29.47 5.11
C ASN A 245 16.96 -29.25 5.25
N ARG A 246 16.58 -28.59 6.35
CA ARG A 246 15.21 -28.06 6.53
C ARG A 246 15.14 -26.66 5.94
N VAL A 247 14.32 -26.48 4.91
CA VAL A 247 14.23 -25.21 4.17
C VAL A 247 12.96 -24.45 4.58
N LEU A 248 13.14 -23.20 5.03
CA LEU A 248 12.04 -22.27 5.30
C LEU A 248 11.92 -21.28 4.14
N ILE A 249 10.77 -21.28 3.45
CA ILE A 249 10.48 -20.35 2.37
C ILE A 249 9.58 -19.23 2.89
N VAL A 250 10.06 -17.99 2.85
CA VAL A 250 9.30 -16.79 3.24
C VAL A 250 9.12 -15.90 2.02
N THR A 251 7.89 -15.78 1.53
CA THR A 251 7.60 -15.08 0.28
C THR A 251 6.15 -14.60 0.23
N HIS A 252 5.79 -13.91 -0.85
CA HIS A 252 4.44 -13.44 -1.11
C HIS A 252 3.49 -14.59 -1.48
N GLU A 253 2.19 -14.38 -1.25
CA GLU A 253 1.14 -15.38 -1.47
C GLU A 253 1.12 -15.95 -2.89
N SER A 254 1.37 -15.13 -3.91
CA SER A 254 1.40 -15.57 -5.31
C SER A 254 2.46 -16.64 -5.59
N VAL A 255 3.63 -16.51 -4.98
CA VAL A 255 4.73 -17.48 -5.09
C VAL A 255 4.39 -18.75 -4.32
N LEU A 256 3.80 -18.63 -3.13
CA LEU A 256 3.34 -19.79 -2.36
C LEU A 256 2.26 -20.58 -3.13
N ARG A 257 1.28 -19.90 -3.72
CA ARG A 257 0.24 -20.54 -4.55
C ARG A 257 0.84 -21.25 -5.76
N ALA A 258 1.83 -20.65 -6.44
CA ALA A 258 2.50 -21.28 -7.57
C ALA A 258 3.24 -22.57 -7.15
N LEU A 259 3.90 -22.57 -6.00
CA LEU A 259 4.56 -23.76 -5.44
C LEU A 259 3.53 -24.81 -5.00
N ILE A 260 2.49 -24.43 -4.26
CA ILE A 260 1.43 -25.36 -3.81
C ILE A 260 0.78 -26.02 -5.01
N LYS A 261 0.47 -25.25 -6.06
CA LYS A 261 -0.09 -25.76 -7.31
C LYS A 261 0.79 -26.84 -7.93
N TYR A 262 2.09 -26.57 -8.02
CA TYR A 262 3.07 -27.52 -8.56
C TYR A 262 3.22 -28.77 -7.69
N LEU A 263 3.38 -28.60 -6.38
CA LEU A 263 3.64 -29.70 -5.44
C LEU A 263 2.43 -30.62 -5.26
N ASN A 264 1.23 -30.06 -5.27
CA ASN A 264 -0.02 -30.81 -5.04
C ASN A 264 -0.75 -31.15 -6.35
N GLU A 265 -0.13 -30.89 -7.51
CA GLU A 265 -0.70 -31.16 -8.84
C GLU A 265 -2.11 -30.57 -9.04
N ILE A 266 -2.31 -29.33 -8.56
CA ILE A 266 -3.61 -28.66 -8.55
C ILE A 266 -3.90 -28.02 -9.92
N SER A 267 -5.13 -28.19 -10.40
CA SER A 267 -5.57 -27.59 -11.66
C SER A 267 -5.76 -26.08 -11.58
N ASP A 268 -5.77 -25.43 -12.74
CA ASP A 268 -5.92 -23.98 -12.88
C ASP A 268 -7.29 -23.49 -12.39
N GLU A 269 -8.31 -24.34 -12.43
CA GLU A 269 -9.67 -24.00 -11.99
C GLU A 269 -9.79 -23.93 -10.46
N ILE A 270 -9.06 -24.78 -9.74
CA ILE A 270 -9.20 -24.94 -8.28
C ILE A 270 -8.24 -24.01 -7.52
N ILE A 271 -7.07 -23.67 -8.09
CA ILE A 271 -6.05 -22.88 -7.41
C ILE A 271 -6.50 -21.45 -7.04
N ALA A 272 -7.49 -20.91 -7.74
CA ALA A 272 -8.10 -19.62 -7.41
C ALA A 272 -8.76 -19.64 -6.02
N ASP A 273 -9.39 -20.76 -5.68
CA ASP A 273 -10.17 -20.94 -4.45
C ASP A 273 -9.32 -21.40 -3.25
N ILE A 274 -8.04 -21.71 -3.48
CA ILE A 274 -7.12 -22.14 -2.42
C ILE A 274 -6.67 -20.94 -1.61
N ASN A 275 -7.13 -20.89 -0.36
CA ASN A 275 -6.71 -19.90 0.61
C ASN A 275 -5.37 -20.31 1.27
N VAL A 276 -4.39 -19.41 1.24
CA VAL A 276 -3.12 -19.56 1.96
C VAL A 276 -3.15 -18.59 3.15
N PRO A 277 -3.44 -19.06 4.37
CA PRO A 277 -3.57 -18.20 5.54
C PRO A 277 -2.27 -17.45 5.84
N PRO A 278 -2.31 -16.14 6.10
CA PRO A 278 -1.12 -15.36 6.39
C PRO A 278 -0.50 -15.81 7.72
N CYS A 279 0.82 -15.79 7.78
CA CYS A 279 1.60 -16.07 8.99
C CYS A 279 1.35 -17.46 9.62
N THR A 280 0.79 -18.41 8.87
CA THR A 280 0.66 -19.81 9.30
C THR A 280 1.54 -20.69 8.41
N PRO A 281 2.62 -21.30 8.96
CA PRO A 281 3.53 -22.11 8.16
C PRO A 281 2.81 -23.33 7.58
N LEU A 282 2.91 -23.53 6.26
CA LEU A 282 2.53 -24.78 5.61
C LEU A 282 3.78 -25.66 5.53
N VAL A 283 3.74 -26.79 6.21
CA VAL A 283 4.87 -27.73 6.30
C VAL A 283 4.67 -28.82 5.25
N TYR A 284 5.74 -29.17 4.54
CA TYR A 284 5.80 -30.28 3.58
C TYR A 284 6.85 -31.29 4.01
N GLU A 285 6.51 -32.58 3.94
CA GLU A 285 7.40 -33.72 4.09
C GLU A 285 7.48 -34.46 2.76
N PHE A 286 8.69 -34.73 2.27
CA PHE A 286 8.94 -35.30 0.94
C PHE A 286 9.54 -36.71 1.03
N ASN A 287 9.26 -37.53 0.01
CA ASN A 287 9.99 -38.79 -0.20
C ASN A 287 11.31 -38.57 -0.95
N GLU A 288 12.07 -39.65 -1.15
CA GLU A 288 13.36 -39.65 -1.88
C GLU A 288 13.23 -39.14 -3.34
N HIS A 289 12.03 -39.18 -3.91
CA HIS A 289 11.72 -38.67 -5.25
C HIS A 289 11.15 -37.25 -5.25
N MET A 290 11.23 -36.53 -4.13
CA MET A 290 10.69 -35.17 -3.94
C MET A 290 9.18 -35.04 -4.18
N ARG A 291 8.43 -36.13 -3.97
CA ARG A 291 6.96 -36.07 -3.93
C ARG A 291 6.49 -35.85 -2.50
N PRO A 292 5.55 -34.92 -2.26
CA PRO A 292 4.96 -34.74 -0.93
C PRO A 292 4.34 -36.05 -0.42
N ILE A 293 4.79 -36.51 0.73
CA ILE A 293 4.15 -37.61 1.48
C ILE A 293 3.06 -37.04 2.38
N ARG A 294 3.35 -35.87 2.97
CA ARG A 294 2.48 -35.22 3.95
C ARG A 294 2.66 -33.71 3.88
N TYR A 295 1.57 -32.98 4.04
CA TYR A 295 1.61 -31.54 4.26
C TYR A 295 0.49 -31.09 5.20
N TYR A 296 0.75 -30.08 6.02
CA TYR A 296 -0.20 -29.55 7.01
C TYR A 296 0.16 -28.12 7.42
N TYR A 297 -0.85 -27.35 7.85
CA TYR A 297 -0.63 -26.03 8.40
C TYR A 297 -0.28 -26.13 9.87
N LEU A 298 0.93 -25.70 10.24
CA LEU A 298 1.45 -25.75 11.61
C LEU A 298 0.62 -24.86 12.54
N THR A 299 -0.41 -25.43 13.14
CA THR A 299 -1.27 -24.78 14.12
C THR A 299 -0.73 -24.96 15.55
N LYS A 300 -1.26 -24.18 16.51
CA LYS A 300 -0.89 -24.30 17.94
C LYS A 300 -1.11 -25.71 18.49
N GLU A 301 -2.11 -26.45 18.01
CA GLU A 301 -2.38 -27.82 18.43
C GLU A 301 -1.35 -28.82 17.90
N GLU A 302 -0.85 -28.61 16.68
CA GLU A 302 0.20 -29.45 16.09
C GLU A 302 1.59 -29.15 16.67
N GLN A 303 1.85 -27.89 17.04
CA GLN A 303 3.07 -27.52 17.78
C GLN A 303 3.17 -28.27 19.12
N ASN A 304 2.04 -28.44 19.82
CA ASN A 304 1.98 -29.20 21.07
C ASN A 304 2.21 -30.71 20.86
N LYS A 305 1.70 -31.30 19.77
CA LYS A 305 1.93 -32.72 19.42
C LYS A 305 3.40 -33.02 19.04
N GLN A 306 4.11 -32.05 18.46
CA GLN A 306 5.54 -32.23 18.15
C GLN A 306 6.41 -32.15 19.41
N GLN A 307 6.08 -31.28 20.38
CA GLN A 307 6.79 -31.21 21.67
C GLN A 307 6.65 -32.48 22.51
N THR A 308 5.52 -33.20 22.42
CA THR A 308 5.35 -34.47 23.14
C THR A 308 6.14 -35.63 22.53
N ASN A 309 6.44 -35.60 21.23
CA ASN A 309 7.21 -36.66 20.56
C ASN A 309 8.73 -36.54 20.76
N THR A 310 9.25 -35.35 21.04
CA THR A 310 10.68 -35.14 21.35
C THR A 310 11.06 -35.45 22.80
N LEU A 311 10.08 -35.58 23.71
CA LEU A 311 10.30 -35.95 25.12
C LEU A 311 10.23 -37.47 25.38
N GLY A 312 9.99 -38.29 24.34
CA GLY A 312 9.87 -39.76 24.44
C GLY A 312 11.13 -40.56 24.08
N HIS A 313 12.24 -39.90 23.76
CA HIS A 313 13.54 -40.53 23.56
C HIS A 313 14.58 -39.82 24.45
N ALA A 314 14.55 -40.15 25.73
CA ALA A 314 15.65 -39.95 26.68
C ALA A 314 16.12 -41.33 27.15
#